data_AF-A0A142LHV9-F1
#
_entry.id   AF-A0A142LHV9-F1
#
_cell.length_a   1.000
_cell.length_b   1.000
_cell.length_c   1.000
_cell.angle_alpha   90.00
_cell.angle_beta   90.00
_cell.angle_gamma   90.00
#
_symmetry.space_group_name_H-M   'P 1'
#
loop_
_entity.id
_entity.type
_entity.pdbx_description
1 polymer ?
#
loop_
_entity_poly.entity_id
_entity_poly.type
_entity_poly.pdbx_seq_one_letter_code
_entity_poly.pdbx_strand_id
1 'polypeptide(L)'
;MNQRWQGLLFPGSFLADPIVYEALRSASVANGDSEFVLTAIYGGNGFETSVLSHWPNTLVEFLEARKTAQLDFTPASELFGATTGKWGCCFFFEEYFQIGGEKEFIGTLCDALGGQEVLRSNFYRFAAHGWPVDAGDRDVILRNIGW
;
A
#
# COMPACT_ATOMS: atom_id res chain seq x y z
N MET A 1 -15.46 -4.38 -9.14
CA MET A 1 -14.75 -3.35 -8.35
C MET A 1 -15.77 -2.59 -7.51
N ASN A 2 -15.48 -2.35 -6.23
CA ASN A 2 -16.39 -1.58 -5.37
C ASN A 2 -16.40 -0.12 -5.85
N GLN A 3 -17.53 0.38 -6.34
CA GLN A 3 -17.63 1.75 -6.90
C GLN A 3 -17.36 2.86 -5.87
N ARG A 4 -17.35 2.53 -4.57
CA ARG A 4 -17.02 3.47 -3.49
C ARG A 4 -15.53 3.57 -3.22
N TRP A 5 -14.74 2.63 -3.75
CA TRP A 5 -13.31 2.59 -3.51
C TRP A 5 -12.59 3.51 -4.47
N GLN A 6 -11.64 4.26 -3.92
CA GLN A 6 -10.69 5.07 -4.67
C GLN A 6 -9.30 4.44 -4.52
N GLY A 7 -8.43 4.67 -5.50
CA GLY A 7 -7.07 4.15 -5.51
C GLY A 7 -6.03 5.26 -5.56
N LEU A 8 -4.89 5.03 -4.90
CA LEU A 8 -3.67 5.81 -5.09
C LEU A 8 -2.56 4.86 -5.54
N LEU A 9 -1.60 5.41 -6.29
CA LEU A 9 -0.47 4.67 -6.82
C LEU A 9 0.83 5.42 -6.50
N PHE A 10 1.82 4.65 -6.06
CA PHE A 10 3.12 5.16 -5.61
C PHE A 10 4.26 4.26 -6.12
N PRO A 11 5.52 4.72 -6.04
CA PRO A 11 6.68 3.85 -6.26
C PRO A 11 6.71 2.64 -5.30
N GLY A 12 7.29 1.51 -5.70
CA GLY A 12 7.31 0.30 -4.87
C GLY A 12 8.00 0.47 -3.51
N SER A 13 9.02 1.32 -3.44
CA SER A 13 9.77 1.62 -2.21
C SER A 13 9.08 2.62 -1.26
N PHE A 14 7.88 3.11 -1.61
CA PHE A 14 7.28 4.27 -0.95
C PHE A 14 6.92 4.04 0.53
N LEU A 15 6.65 2.79 0.96
CA LEU A 15 6.42 2.50 2.39
C LEU A 15 7.69 2.53 3.24
N ALA A 16 8.87 2.49 2.62
CA ALA A 16 10.13 2.69 3.35
C ALA A 16 10.34 4.17 3.73
N ASP A 17 9.47 5.07 3.27
CA ASP A 17 9.45 6.46 3.70
C ASP A 17 8.68 6.61 5.03
N PRO A 18 9.31 7.14 6.10
CA PRO A 18 8.65 7.38 7.39
C PRO A 18 7.39 8.23 7.31
N ILE A 19 7.33 9.21 6.39
CA ILE A 19 6.16 10.09 6.21
C ILE A 19 4.98 9.27 5.68
N VAL A 20 5.25 8.38 4.74
CA VAL A 20 4.23 7.52 4.12
C VAL A 20 3.70 6.50 5.13
N TYR A 21 4.62 5.86 5.86
CA TYR A 21 4.25 4.97 6.95
C TYR A 21 3.33 5.65 7.96
N GLU A 22 3.72 6.84 8.43
CA GLU A 22 2.96 7.56 9.45
C GLU A 22 1.61 8.04 8.92
N ALA A 23 1.55 8.51 7.67
CA ALA A 23 0.29 8.89 7.03
C ALA A 23 -0.65 7.69 6.89
N LEU A 24 -0.14 6.53 6.46
CA LEU A 24 -0.92 5.30 6.35
C LEU A 24 -1.43 4.83 7.71
N ARG A 25 -0.54 4.78 8.71
CA ARG A 25 -0.85 4.39 10.09
C ARG A 25 -1.95 5.29 10.67
N SER A 26 -1.75 6.60 10.59
CA SER A 26 -2.70 7.59 11.12
C SER A 26 -4.04 7.54 10.40
N ALA A 27 -4.07 7.43 9.07
CA ALA A 27 -5.32 7.30 8.32
C ALA A 27 -6.08 6.01 8.68
N SER A 28 -5.37 4.90 8.85
CA SER A 28 -5.95 3.61 9.25
C SER A 28 -6.59 3.68 10.62
N VAL A 29 -5.84 4.19 11.62
CA VAL A 29 -6.31 4.35 13.00
C VAL A 29 -7.50 5.30 13.07
N ALA A 30 -7.48 6.42 12.33
CA ALA A 30 -8.60 7.36 12.26
C ALA A 30 -9.86 6.74 11.67
N ASN A 31 -9.71 5.73 10.80
CA ASN A 31 -10.82 4.97 10.20
C ASN A 31 -11.24 3.76 11.05
N GLY A 32 -10.66 3.56 12.23
CA GLY A 32 -11.03 2.48 13.16
C GLY A 32 -10.20 1.21 13.04
N ASP A 33 -9.14 1.20 12.22
CA ASP A 33 -8.22 0.07 12.08
C ASP A 33 -6.94 0.31 12.91
N SER A 34 -7.01 -0.01 14.20
CA SER A 34 -5.83 -0.09 15.09
C SER A 34 -4.98 -1.35 14.83
N GLU A 35 -5.56 -2.33 14.14
CA GLU A 35 -4.93 -3.57 13.72
C GLU A 35 -4.93 -3.67 12.20
N PHE A 36 -3.92 -4.35 11.68
CA PHE A 36 -3.81 -4.68 10.28
C PHE A 36 -3.46 -6.16 10.12
N VAL A 37 -3.83 -6.71 8.98
CA VAL A 37 -3.28 -7.98 8.52
C VAL A 37 -2.27 -7.70 7.42
N LEU A 38 -1.08 -8.28 7.55
CA LEU A 38 -0.06 -8.26 6.51
C LEU A 38 0.16 -9.69 6.03
N THR A 39 -0.04 -9.90 4.73
CA THR A 39 0.10 -11.18 4.05
C THR A 39 1.27 -11.10 3.07
N ALA A 40 2.24 -11.99 3.27
CA ALA A 40 3.33 -12.24 2.33
C ALA A 40 2.82 -13.13 1.19
N ILE A 41 3.01 -12.67 -0.06
CA ILE A 41 2.63 -13.42 -1.27
C ILE A 41 3.89 -14.00 -1.90
N TYR A 42 4.03 -15.33 -1.82
CA TYR A 42 5.07 -16.08 -2.50
C TYR A 42 4.49 -16.68 -3.78
N GLY A 43 5.14 -16.45 -4.93
CA GLY A 43 4.61 -16.86 -6.23
C GLY A 43 4.30 -18.36 -6.37
N GLY A 44 3.39 -18.71 -7.27
CA GLY A 44 3.10 -20.04 -7.83
C GLY A 44 2.58 -21.14 -6.90
N ASN A 45 3.12 -21.28 -5.68
CA ASN A 45 2.97 -22.48 -4.84
C ASN A 45 2.44 -22.20 -3.42
N GLY A 46 1.83 -21.04 -3.16
CA GLY A 46 0.79 -20.91 -2.13
C GLY A 46 1.21 -21.01 -0.66
N PHE A 47 2.47 -20.74 -0.31
CA PHE A 47 2.79 -20.45 1.09
C PHE A 47 2.49 -18.97 1.35
N GLU A 48 1.27 -18.67 1.79
CA GLU A 48 0.90 -17.36 2.29
C GLU A 48 1.22 -17.33 3.80
N THR A 49 2.02 -16.36 4.23
CA THR A 49 2.18 -16.08 5.67
C THR A 49 1.45 -14.80 5.98
N SER A 50 0.42 -14.89 6.83
CA SER A 50 -0.33 -13.74 7.30
C SER A 50 -0.06 -13.50 8.77
N VAL A 51 0.15 -12.25 9.13
CA VAL A 51 0.22 -11.80 10.52
C VAL A 51 -0.85 -10.77 10.80
N LEU A 52 -1.58 -10.96 11.89
CA LEU A 52 -2.41 -9.93 12.49
C LEU A 52 -1.55 -9.20 13.53
N SER A 53 -1.47 -7.88 13.44
CA SER A 53 -0.70 -7.06 14.37
C SER A 53 -1.37 -5.71 14.62
N HIS A 54 -1.11 -5.14 15.78
CA HIS A 54 -1.32 -3.72 16.01
C HIS A 54 -0.31 -2.89 15.20
N TRP A 55 -0.71 -1.68 14.83
CA TRP A 55 0.18 -0.68 14.27
C TRP A 55 1.31 -0.30 15.25
N PRO A 56 2.58 -0.52 14.88
CA PRO A 56 3.70 -0.01 15.67
C PRO A 56 3.77 1.51 15.62
N ASN A 57 4.43 2.13 16.60
CA ASN A 57 4.51 3.59 16.65
C ASN A 57 5.53 4.15 15.65
N THR A 58 6.47 3.32 15.20
CA THR A 58 7.53 3.76 14.29
C THR A 58 7.66 2.82 13.09
N LEU A 59 8.17 3.37 11.98
CA LEU A 59 8.52 2.58 10.80
C LEU A 59 9.57 1.50 11.13
N VAL A 60 10.53 1.80 12.01
CA VAL A 60 11.58 0.84 12.38
C VAL A 60 10.97 -0.40 13.04
N GLU A 61 10.09 -0.21 14.03
CA GLU A 61 9.38 -1.31 14.69
C GLU A 61 8.54 -2.12 13.70
N PHE A 62 7.89 -1.45 12.75
CA PHE A 62 7.14 -2.11 11.69
C PHE A 62 8.01 -2.98 10.78
N LEU A 63 9.15 -2.44 10.31
CA LEU A 63 10.09 -3.20 9.49
C LEU A 63 10.71 -4.37 10.27
N GLU A 64 11.01 -4.20 11.56
CA GLU A 64 11.51 -5.28 12.42
C GLU A 64 10.46 -6.38 12.64
N ALA A 65 9.19 -6.01 12.82
CA ALA A 65 8.08 -6.95 12.94
C ALA A 65 7.91 -7.77 11.66
N ARG A 66 7.98 -7.11 10.49
CA ARG A 66 7.96 -7.78 9.18
C ARG A 66 9.09 -8.78 9.00
N LYS A 67 10.31 -8.35 9.34
CA LYS A 67 11.50 -9.20 9.26
C LYS A 67 11.38 -10.43 10.16
N THR A 68 10.96 -10.23 11.40
CA THR A 68 10.75 -11.31 12.39
C THR A 68 9.68 -12.30 11.92
N ALA A 69 8.61 -11.79 11.30
CA ALA A 69 7.54 -12.59 10.71
C ALA A 69 7.90 -13.24 9.36
N GLN A 70 9.13 -13.05 8.87
CA GLN A 70 9.62 -13.57 7.59
C GLN A 70 8.80 -13.07 6.38
N LEU A 71 8.35 -11.81 6.42
CA LEU A 71 7.52 -11.20 5.37
C LEU A 71 8.35 -10.42 4.34
N ASP A 72 9.61 -10.10 4.64
CA ASP A 72 10.50 -9.29 3.78
C ASP A 72 11.11 -10.05 2.59
N PHE A 73 10.95 -11.38 2.54
CA PHE A 73 11.47 -12.21 1.44
C PHE A 73 10.50 -12.38 0.28
N THR A 74 9.46 -11.55 0.20
CA THR A 74 8.42 -11.66 -0.83
C THR A 74 8.55 -10.61 -1.92
N PRO A 75 8.32 -10.99 -3.19
CA PRO A 75 8.21 -10.03 -4.27
C PRO A 75 6.97 -9.13 -4.12
N ALA A 76 5.93 -9.64 -3.44
CA ALA A 76 4.71 -8.91 -3.17
C ALA A 76 4.13 -9.16 -1.78
N SER A 77 3.45 -8.17 -1.22
CA SER A 77 2.70 -8.30 0.03
C SER A 77 1.38 -7.55 -0.05
N GLU A 78 0.39 -8.04 0.70
CA GLU A 78 -0.89 -7.38 0.89
C GLU A 78 -1.04 -6.92 2.33
N LEU A 79 -1.53 -5.70 2.53
CA LEU A 79 -1.79 -5.12 3.84
C LEU A 79 -3.19 -4.53 3.84
N PHE A 80 -4.01 -4.90 4.83
CA PHE A 80 -5.39 -4.42 4.93
C PHE A 80 -5.81 -4.17 6.38
N GLY A 81 -6.75 -3.25 6.54
CA GLY A 81 -7.37 -2.95 7.83
C GLY A 81 -8.13 -4.17 8.36
N ALA A 82 -7.73 -4.67 9.53
CA ALA A 82 -8.27 -5.92 10.06
C ALA A 82 -9.69 -5.77 10.62
N THR A 83 -10.03 -4.58 11.11
CA THR A 83 -11.26 -4.33 11.85
C THR A 83 -12.40 -3.93 10.92
N THR A 84 -12.14 -3.00 10.01
CA THR A 84 -13.17 -2.40 9.16
C THR A 84 -13.23 -3.01 7.77
N GLY A 85 -12.12 -3.53 7.26
CA GLY A 85 -12.00 -4.03 5.88
C GLY A 85 -12.26 -2.95 4.82
N LYS A 86 -12.16 -1.66 5.16
CA LYS A 86 -12.51 -0.53 4.29
C LYS A 86 -11.38 -0.05 3.39
N TRP A 87 -10.19 -0.60 3.57
CA TRP A 87 -9.03 -0.28 2.76
C TRP A 87 -8.08 -1.48 2.71
N GLY A 88 -7.22 -1.47 1.71
CA GLY A 88 -6.15 -2.44 1.56
C GLY A 88 -5.13 -1.92 0.55
N CYS A 89 -3.95 -2.51 0.56
CA CYS A 89 -2.88 -2.13 -0.33
C CYS A 89 -2.01 -3.32 -0.71
N CYS A 90 -1.44 -3.23 -1.89
CA CYS A 90 -0.56 -4.24 -2.48
C CYS A 90 0.80 -3.59 -2.73
N PHE A 91 1.83 -4.23 -2.22
CA PHE A 91 3.23 -3.85 -2.42
C PHE A 91 3.84 -4.76 -3.47
N PHE A 92 4.45 -4.16 -4.49
CA PHE A 92 5.35 -4.84 -5.41
C PHE A 92 6.68 -4.07 -5.35
N PHE A 93 7.63 -4.61 -4.58
CA PHE A 93 8.75 -3.84 -4.00
C PHE A 93 9.55 -3.03 -5.03
N GLU A 94 9.74 -3.57 -6.24
CA GLU A 94 10.47 -2.92 -7.33
C GLU A 94 9.57 -2.24 -8.37
N GLU A 95 8.25 -2.48 -8.30
CA GLU A 95 7.34 -2.12 -9.38
C GLU A 95 6.43 -0.95 -9.00
N TYR A 96 5.65 -1.09 -7.94
CA TYR A 96 4.68 -0.09 -7.49
C TYR A 96 4.10 -0.44 -6.13
N PHE A 97 3.52 0.56 -5.50
CA PHE A 97 2.67 0.40 -4.34
C PHE A 97 1.28 0.94 -4.67
N GLN A 98 0.26 0.10 -4.55
CA GLN A 98 -1.13 0.48 -4.78
C GLN A 98 -1.89 0.41 -3.47
N ILE A 99 -2.63 1.46 -3.16
CA ILE A 99 -3.60 1.46 -2.05
C ILE A 99 -4.98 1.74 -2.60
N GLY A 100 -5.97 1.06 -2.04
CA GLY A 100 -7.38 1.27 -2.33
C GLY A 100 -8.21 1.29 -1.05
N GLY A 101 -9.31 2.02 -1.06
CA GLY A 101 -10.22 2.04 0.08
C GLY A 101 -11.36 3.04 -0.07
N GLU A 102 -12.19 3.15 0.96
CA GLU A 102 -13.25 4.15 1.03
C GLU A 102 -12.69 5.58 0.92
N LYS A 103 -13.52 6.48 0.34
CA LYS A 103 -13.15 7.87 0.08
C LYS A 103 -12.60 8.62 1.30
N GLU A 104 -13.11 8.34 2.49
CA GLU A 104 -12.67 9.01 3.72
C GLU A 104 -11.22 8.64 4.09
N PHE A 105 -10.90 7.34 4.04
CA PHE A 105 -9.55 6.84 4.25
C PHE A 105 -8.58 7.39 3.19
N ILE A 106 -8.93 7.25 1.91
CA ILE A 106 -8.09 7.70 0.79
C ILE A 106 -7.90 9.22 0.82
N GLY A 107 -8.95 9.99 1.14
CA GLY A 107 -8.87 11.43 1.29
C GLY A 107 -7.89 11.83 2.39
N THR A 108 -8.01 11.22 3.57
CA THR A 108 -7.11 11.49 4.72
C THR A 108 -5.65 11.19 4.38
N LEU A 109 -5.39 10.04 3.76
CA LEU A 109 -4.05 9.66 3.33
C LEU A 109 -3.50 10.60 2.25
N CYS A 110 -4.32 10.95 1.27
CA CYS A 110 -3.97 11.84 0.18
C CYS A 110 -3.58 13.24 0.69
N ASP A 111 -4.40 13.81 1.57
CA ASP A 111 -4.17 15.13 2.15
C ASP A 111 -2.88 15.15 2.99
N ALA A 112 -2.64 14.10 3.78
CA ALA A 112 -1.41 13.96 4.58
C ALA A 112 -0.14 13.90 3.72
N LEU A 113 -0.24 13.42 2.48
CA LEU A 113 0.87 13.29 1.54
C LEU A 113 0.99 14.45 0.53
N GLY A 114 0.28 15.55 0.78
CA GLY A 114 0.37 16.76 -0.04
C GLY A 114 -0.61 16.81 -1.22
N GLY A 115 -1.58 15.89 -1.26
CA GLY A 115 -2.68 15.90 -2.22
C GLY A 115 -2.43 15.12 -3.51
N GLN A 116 -3.51 14.91 -4.26
CA GLN A 116 -3.55 13.95 -5.37
C GLN A 116 -2.59 14.31 -6.51
N GLU A 117 -2.46 15.58 -6.85
CA GLU A 117 -1.57 16.05 -7.92
C GLU A 117 -0.09 15.83 -7.57
N VAL A 118 0.28 15.98 -6.30
CA VAL A 118 1.65 15.71 -5.83
C VAL A 118 1.97 14.22 -5.95
N LEU A 119 1.05 13.37 -5.49
CA LEU A 119 1.19 11.91 -5.60
C LEU A 119 1.30 11.47 -7.06
N ARG A 120 0.44 12.01 -7.93
CA ARG A 120 0.45 11.73 -9.36
C ARG A 120 1.74 12.17 -10.04
N SER A 121 2.21 13.38 -9.76
CA SER A 121 3.48 13.87 -10.30
C SER A 121 4.66 13.01 -9.82
N ASN A 122 4.67 12.59 -8.56
CA ASN A 122 5.75 11.76 -8.02
C ASN A 122 5.79 10.38 -8.70
N PHE A 123 4.63 9.75 -8.86
CA PHE A 123 4.54 8.47 -9.56
C PHE A 123 4.98 8.58 -11.03
N TYR A 124 4.55 9.62 -11.77
CA TYR A 124 4.97 9.78 -13.16
C TYR A 124 6.47 10.00 -13.32
N ARG A 125 7.13 10.71 -12.39
CA ARG A 125 8.59 10.85 -12.39
C ARG A 125 9.27 9.51 -12.21
N PHE A 126 8.77 8.67 -11.29
CA PHE A 126 9.25 7.30 -11.12
C PHE A 126 9.06 6.47 -12.40
N ALA A 127 7.85 6.46 -12.96
CA ALA A 127 7.50 5.66 -14.13
C ALA A 127 8.21 6.11 -15.42
N ALA A 128 8.63 7.37 -15.51
CA ALA A 128 9.38 7.91 -16.65
C ALA A 128 10.75 7.24 -16.87
N HIS A 129 11.31 6.63 -15.82
CA HIS A 129 12.57 5.88 -15.91
C HIS A 129 12.38 4.41 -16.34
N GLY A 130 11.15 4.02 -16.68
CA GLY A 130 10.79 2.67 -17.06
C GLY A 130 10.07 1.97 -15.91
N TRP A 131 8.73 2.02 -15.92
CA TRP A 131 7.91 1.25 -14.98
C TRP A 131 7.98 -0.24 -15.36
N PRO A 132 8.53 -1.15 -14.53
CA PRO A 132 8.77 -2.55 -14.92
C PRO A 132 7.53 -3.45 -15.07
N VAL A 133 6.31 -2.90 -15.05
CA VAL A 133 5.06 -3.66 -15.22
C VAL A 133 4.80 -3.91 -16.71
N ASP A 134 4.14 -5.00 -17.09
CA ASP A 134 3.76 -5.23 -18.50
C ASP A 134 2.70 -4.24 -18.99
N ALA A 135 2.72 -3.87 -20.28
CA ALA A 135 1.85 -2.83 -20.82
C ALA A 135 0.35 -3.11 -20.60
N GLY A 136 -0.07 -4.37 -20.73
CA GLY A 136 -1.46 -4.79 -20.47
C GLY A 136 -1.89 -4.57 -19.02
N ASP A 137 -0.99 -4.85 -18.07
CA ASP A 137 -1.26 -4.68 -16.64
C ASP A 137 -1.20 -3.20 -16.23
N ARG A 138 -0.29 -2.42 -16.82
CA ARG A 138 -0.22 -0.95 -16.60
C ARG A 138 -1.54 -0.28 -16.91
N ASP A 139 -2.14 -0.56 -18.06
CA ASP A 139 -3.41 0.06 -18.47
C ASP A 139 -4.56 -0.33 -17.55
N VAL A 140 -4.56 -1.56 -17.03
CA VAL A 140 -5.54 -2.03 -16.05
C VAL A 140 -5.35 -1.31 -14.71
N ILE A 141 -4.12 -1.22 -14.21
CA ILE A 141 -3.80 -0.53 -12.95
C ILE A 141 -4.19 0.94 -13.02
N LEU A 142 -3.79 1.66 -14.08
CA LEU A 142 -4.09 3.08 -14.25
C LEU A 142 -5.60 3.34 -14.33
N ARG A 143 -6.33 2.50 -15.06
CA ARG A 143 -7.80 2.58 -15.13
C ARG A 143 -8.45 2.33 -13.77
N ASN A 144 -7.92 1.39 -13.00
CA ASN A 144 -8.42 1.00 -11.68
C ASN A 144 -8.24 2.11 -10.63
N ILE A 145 -7.18 2.90 -10.72
CA ILE A 145 -6.96 4.08 -9.86
C ILE A 145 -7.61 5.36 -10.40
N GLY A 146 -8.19 5.31 -11.61
CA GLY A 146 -8.89 6.42 -12.25
C GLY A 146 -7.97 7.47 -12.87
N TRP A 147 -6.81 7.06 -13.40
CA TRP A 147 -5.81 7.95 -14.01
C TRP A 147 -5.77 7.89 -15.53
#